data_AF-A0A8T5S4Y9-F1
#
_entry.id   AF-A0A8T5S4Y9-F1
#
_cell.length_a   1.000
_cell.length_b   1.000
_cell.length_c   1.000
_cell.angle_alpha   90.00
_cell.angle_beta   90.00
_cell.angle_gamma   90.00
#
_symmetry.space_group_name_H-M   'P 1'
#
loop_
_entity.id
_entity.type
_entity.pdbx_description
1 polymer ?
#
loop_
_entity_poly.entity_id
_entity_poly.type
_entity_poly.pdbx_seq_one_letter_code
_entity_poly.pdbx_strand_id
1 'polypeptide(L)' 'MTEYKRVKCINCGEENPRKLHEEQDKNQVLYYSMQGTPVYKYKMKCGSCGTKFDKA' A
#
# COMPACT_ATOMS: atom_id res chain seq x y z
N MET A 1 -4.09 -22.30 10.69
CA MET A 1 -4.75 -21.00 10.43
C MET A 1 -3.66 -20.06 9.91
N THR A 2 -3.66 -19.75 8.62
CA THR A 2 -2.77 -18.72 8.08
C THR A 2 -3.20 -17.39 8.68
N GLU A 3 -2.38 -16.84 9.59
CA GLU A 3 -2.59 -15.52 10.16
C GLU A 3 -2.48 -14.48 9.03
N TYR A 4 -3.61 -14.13 8.43
CA TYR A 4 -3.69 -12.94 7.62
C TYR A 4 -3.44 -11.76 8.57
N LYS A 5 -2.21 -11.24 8.60
CA LYS A 5 -1.87 -10.01 9.32
C LYS A 5 -2.87 -8.94 8.87
N ARG A 6 -3.82 -8.60 9.74
CA ARG A 6 -4.79 -7.53 9.47
C ARG A 6 -3.98 -6.25 9.33
N VAL A 7 -3.96 -5.68 8.13
CA VAL A 7 -3.28 -4.42 7.89
C VAL A 7 -3.99 -3.38 8.76
N LYS A 8 -3.22 -2.70 9.61
CA LYS A 8 -3.70 -1.64 10.49
C LYS A 8 -3.01 -0.34 10.10
N CYS A 9 -3.78 0.74 10.01
CA CYS A 9 -3.19 2.05 9.79
C CYS A 9 -2.33 2.44 11.01
N ILE A 10 -1.06 2.75 10.76
CA ILE A 10 -0.10 3.15 11.80
C ILE A 10 -0.43 4.48 12.49
N ASN A 11 -1.25 5.32 11.86
CA ASN A 11 -1.55 6.66 12.37
C ASN A 11 -2.87 6.72 13.15
N CYS A 12 -3.98 6.27 12.56
CA CYS A 12 -5.30 6.33 13.19
C CYS A 12 -5.80 4.98 13.74
N GLY A 13 -5.05 3.90 13.54
CA GLY A 13 -5.44 2.57 13.98
C GLY A 13 -6.59 1.93 13.21
N GLU A 14 -6.97 2.46 12.05
CA GLU A 14 -8.02 1.88 11.19
C GLU A 14 -7.63 0.46 10.74
N GLU A 15 -8.52 -0.50 10.99
CA GLU A 15 -8.34 -1.92 10.67
C GLU A 15 -9.32 -2.39 9.59
N ASN A 16 -10.27 -1.53 9.18
CA ASN A 16 -11.23 -1.90 8.15
C ASN A 16 -10.54 -2.04 6.78
N PRO A 17 -10.47 -3.25 6.21
CA PRO A 17 -9.77 -3.48 4.94
C PRO A 17 -10.43 -2.74 3.77
N ARG A 18 -11.72 -2.43 3.85
CA ARG A 18 -12.41 -1.64 2.80
C ARG A 18 -11.94 -0.19 2.73
N LYS A 19 -11.29 0.31 3.78
CA LYS A 19 -10.72 1.65 3.85
C LYS A 19 -9.20 1.65 3.75
N LEU A 20 -8.57 0.51 3.48
CA LEU A 20 -7.12 0.43 3.31
C LEU A 20 -6.85 0.06 1.86
N HIS A 21 -6.43 1.04 1.07
CA HIS A 21 -6.27 0.91 -0.37
C HIS A 21 -4.79 0.80 -0.75
N GLU A 22 -4.46 -0.06 -1.70
CA GLU A 22 -3.12 -0.09 -2.31
C GLU A 22 -3.06 0.96 -3.43
N GLU A 23 -2.06 1.84 -3.39
CA GLU A 23 -1.80 2.90 -4.39
C GLU A 23 -0.36 2.77 -4.89
N GLN A 24 -0.14 2.95 -6.19
CA GLN A 24 1.21 2.98 -6.75
C GLN A 24 1.93 4.27 -6.35
N ASP A 25 3.13 4.14 -5.81
CA ASP A 25 4.03 5.27 -5.54
C ASP A 25 4.86 5.58 -6.79
N LYS A 26 4.39 6.57 -7.56
CA LYS A 26 5.06 7.02 -8.79
C LYS A 26 6.46 7.59 -8.57
N ASN A 27 6.85 7.89 -7.33
CA ASN A 27 8.19 8.38 -6.99
C ASN A 27 9.20 7.23 -6.80
N GLN A 28 8.74 5.99 -6.69
CA GLN A 28 9.60 4.82 -6.48
C GLN A 28 9.40 3.79 -7.60
N VAL A 29 10.22 3.90 -8.65
CA VAL A 29 10.34 2.88 -9.70
C VAL A 29 11.15 1.71 -9.15
N LEU A 30 10.58 0.51 -9.17
CA LEU A 30 11.28 -0.72 -8.79
C LEU A 30 12.13 -1.24 -9.95
N TYR A 31 11.54 -1.34 -11.12
CA TYR A 31 12.21 -1.80 -12.35
C TYR A 31 11.40 -1.37 -13.58
N TYR A 32 11.99 -1.54 -14.76
CA TYR A 32 11.28 -1.40 -16.03
C TYR A 32 10.93 -2.80 -16.56
N SER A 33 9.70 -2.99 -17.01
CA SER A 33 9.30 -4.23 -17.67
C SER A 33 10.07 -4.42 -18.98
N MET A 34 10.03 -5.63 -19.55
CA MET A 34 10.66 -5.89 -20.85
C MET A 34 10.08 -5.05 -22.00
N GLN A 35 8.86 -4.52 -21.84
CA GLN A 35 8.22 -3.61 -22.80
C GLN A 35 8.56 -2.13 -22.53
N GLY A 36 9.45 -1.84 -21.59
CA GLY A 36 9.89 -0.49 -21.23
C GLY A 36 8.92 0.27 -20.31
N THR A 37 7.87 -0.37 -19.78
CA THR A 37 6.93 0.28 -18.87
C THR A 37 7.48 0.30 -17.44
N PRO A 38 7.49 1.47 -16.75
CA PRO A 38 7.97 1.56 -15.37
C PRO A 38 7.02 0.83 -14.41
N VAL A 39 7.57 -0.04 -13.58
CA VAL A 39 6.85 -0.73 -12.50
C VAL A 39 7.14 -0.03 -11.20
N TYR A 40 6.09 0.49 -10.57
CA TYR A 40 6.18 1.28 -9.34
C TYR A 40 5.97 0.42 -8.10
N LYS A 41 6.56 0.84 -6.97
CA LYS A 41 6.28 0.26 -5.67
C LYS A 41 4.85 0.57 -5.25
N TYR A 42 4.17 -0.36 -4.60
CA TYR A 42 2.85 -0.10 -4.00
C TYR A 42 2.99 0.35 -2.54
N LYS A 43 2.12 1.27 -2.13
CA LYS A 43 1.95 1.72 -0.74
C LYS A 43 0.49 1.56 -0.32
N MET A 44 0.26 1.32 0.96
CA MET A 44 -1.06 1.38 1.55
C MET A 44 -1.45 2.83 1.80
N LYS A 45 -2.71 3.17 1.55
CA LYS A 45 -3.33 4.45 1.89
C LYS A 45 -4.57 4.19 2.74
N CYS A 46 -4.62 4.81 3.91
CA CYS A 46 -5.82 4.82 4.72
C CYS A 46 -6.84 5.80 4.16
N GLY A 47 -8.05 5.34 3.87
CA GLY A 47 -9.19 6.12 3.45
C GLY A 47 -9.82 6.93 4.59
N SER A 48 -9.56 6.58 5.86
CA SER A 48 -10.06 7.35 7.01
C SER A 48 -9.21 8.59 7.32
N CYS A 49 -7.88 8.47 7.32
CA CYS A 49 -6.97 9.56 7.72
C CYS A 49 -6.00 10.01 6.63
N GLY A 50 -6.02 9.39 5.45
CA GLY A 50 -5.14 9.72 4.32
C GLY A 50 -3.69 9.28 4.46
N THR A 51 -3.31 8.65 5.59
CA THR A 51 -1.91 8.24 5.83
C THR A 51 -1.47 7.18 4.83
N LYS A 52 -0.32 7.42 4.20
CA LYS A 52 0.34 6.49 3.30
C LYS A 52 1.46 5.76 4.04
N PHE A 53 1.50 4.43 3.96
CA PHE A 53 2.50 3.60 4.64
C PHE A 53 2.84 2.35 3.83
N ASP A 54 4.02 1.80 4.04
CA ASP A 54 4.43 0.55 3.40
C ASP A 54 3.73 -0.64 4.07
N LYS A 55 3.33 -1.63 3.27
CA LYS A 55 2.77 -2.89 3.78
C LYS A 55 3.93 -3.71 4.34
N ALA A 56 3.99 -3.83 5.67
CA ALA A 56 5.01 -4.59 6.40
C ALA A 56 4.71 -6.09 6.47
#